data_AF-A0A3B3RG64-F1
#
_entry.id   AF-A0A3B3RG64-F1
#
_cell.length_a   1.000
_cell.length_b   1.000
_cell.length_c   1.000
_cell.angle_alpha   90.00
_cell.angle_beta   90.00
_cell.angle_gamma   90.00
#
_symmetry.space_group_name_H-M   'P 1'
#
loop_
_entity.id
_entity.type
_entity.pdbx_description
1 polymer ?
#
loop_
_entity_poly.entity_id
_entity_poly.type
_entity_poly.pdbx_seq_one_letter_code
_entity_poly.pdbx_strand_id
1 'polypeptide(L)'
;YARSPCKTPLLKKKHIEASVAFVDQNRTAIVQRVSAIDSILDDLHEHIGGENYDNIRAASTSQERMRKLYKVLNTDRLKELFVDTLKKNESYLVIELLGL
;
A
#
# COMPACT_ATOMS: atom_id res chain seq x y z
N TYR A 1 39.57 11.25 -15.85
CA TYR A 1 38.62 10.60 -14.93
C TYR A 1 37.31 11.38 -14.89
N ALA A 2 36.42 11.16 -15.86
CA ALA A 2 35.04 11.65 -15.78
C ALA A 2 34.22 10.57 -15.09
N ARG A 3 33.61 10.89 -13.96
CA ARG A 3 32.74 9.97 -13.22
C ARG A 3 31.54 9.65 -14.11
N SER A 4 31.42 8.40 -14.54
CA SER A 4 30.20 7.87 -15.14
C SER A 4 29.02 8.22 -14.23
N PRO A 5 27.91 8.78 -14.74
CA PRO A 5 26.71 8.85 -13.94
C PRO A 5 26.23 7.42 -13.73
N CYS A 6 26.24 6.96 -12.48
CA CYS A 6 25.68 5.67 -12.09
C CYS A 6 24.23 5.58 -12.60
N LYS A 7 24.02 4.90 -13.73
CA LYS A 7 22.69 4.59 -14.23
C LYS A 7 22.21 3.33 -13.53
N THR A 8 21.35 3.48 -12.52
CA THR A 8 20.41 2.45 -12.06
C THR A 8 19.41 3.05 -11.05
N PRO A 9 18.10 2.70 -11.08
CA PRO A 9 17.27 2.24 -12.20
C PRO A 9 16.02 3.14 -12.37
N LEU A 10 15.90 3.82 -13.52
CA LEU A 10 14.72 4.61 -13.90
C LEU A 10 13.43 3.75 -14.01
N LEU A 11 13.58 2.42 -14.13
CA LEU A 11 12.47 1.46 -14.17
C LEU A 11 11.71 1.35 -12.83
N LYS A 12 12.38 1.53 -11.68
CA LYS A 12 11.71 1.47 -10.36
C LYS A 12 10.79 2.66 -10.12
N LYS A 13 11.16 3.84 -10.65
CA LYS A 13 10.40 5.08 -10.43
C LYS A 13 9.00 5.01 -11.05
N LYS A 14 8.89 4.42 -12.25
CA LYS A 14 7.62 4.24 -12.96
C LYS A 14 6.65 3.30 -12.22
N HIS A 15 7.16 2.26 -11.54
CA HIS A 15 6.33 1.33 -10.79
C HIS A 15 5.76 1.97 -9.52
N ILE A 16 6.59 2.73 -8.79
CA ILE A 16 6.18 3.44 -7.58
C ILE A 16 5.07 4.46 -7.90
N GLU A 17 5.22 5.27 -8.95
CA GLU A 17 4.20 6.25 -9.35
C GLU A 17 2.86 5.59 -9.70
N ALA A 18 2.89 4.44 -10.39
CA ALA A 18 1.68 3.67 -10.69
C ALA A 18 1.03 3.10 -9.42
N SER A 19 1.82 2.59 -8.46
CA SER A 19 1.30 2.12 -7.18
C SER A 19 0.69 3.26 -6.36
N VAL A 20 1.34 4.42 -6.30
CA VAL A 20 0.81 5.62 -5.62
C VAL A 20 -0.52 6.05 -6.25
N ALA A 21 -0.56 6.18 -7.58
CA ALA A 21 -1.77 6.55 -8.30
C ALA A 21 -2.90 5.52 -8.10
N PHE A 22 -2.58 4.22 -8.13
CA PHE A 22 -3.55 3.15 -7.88
C PHE A 22 -4.17 3.27 -6.48
N VAL A 23 -3.34 3.48 -5.46
CA VAL A 23 -3.79 3.62 -4.06
C VAL A 23 -4.68 4.85 -3.88
N ASP A 24 -4.28 5.99 -4.45
CA ASP A 24 -5.04 7.23 -4.31
C ASP A 24 -6.37 7.18 -5.10
N GLN A 25 -6.37 6.61 -6.31
CA GLN A 25 -7.57 6.50 -7.16
C GLN A 25 -8.57 5.46 -6.63
N ASN A 26 -8.08 4.32 -6.15
CA ASN A 26 -8.93 3.20 -5.73
C ASN A 26 -9.23 3.19 -4.23
N ARG A 27 -8.86 4.25 -3.50
CA ARG A 27 -9.02 4.34 -2.05
C ARG A 27 -10.39 3.90 -1.55
N THR A 28 -11.46 4.42 -2.15
CA THR A 28 -12.83 4.09 -1.73
C THR A 28 -13.17 2.63 -1.95
N ALA A 29 -12.80 2.06 -3.10
CA ALA A 29 -13.09 0.67 -3.42
C ALA A 29 -12.29 -0.29 -2.53
N ILE A 30 -11.01 0.01 -2.30
CA ILE A 30 -10.14 -0.76 -1.38
C ILE A 30 -10.72 -0.73 0.04
N VAL A 31 -11.12 0.45 0.55
CA VAL A 31 -11.70 0.57 1.90
C VAL A 31 -12.99 -0.25 2.04
N GLN A 32 -13.79 -0.37 0.99
CA GLN A 32 -15.09 -1.08 1.04
C GLN A 32 -14.99 -2.58 0.84
N ARG A 33 -14.05 -3.04 0.00
CA ARG A 33 -13.98 -4.45 -0.44
C ARG A 33 -12.93 -5.27 0.29
N VAL A 34 -11.89 -4.65 0.81
CA VAL A 34 -10.79 -5.41 1.44
C VAL A 34 -11.31 -6.16 2.68
N SER A 35 -11.13 -7.46 2.68
CA SER A 35 -11.54 -8.33 3.80
C SER A 35 -10.32 -8.81 4.59
N ALA A 36 -9.21 -9.09 3.93
CA ALA A 36 -7.94 -9.52 4.52
C ALA A 36 -7.11 -8.37 5.13
N ILE A 37 -7.74 -7.44 5.86
CA ILE A 37 -7.03 -6.29 6.41
C ILE A 37 -6.00 -6.67 7.46
N ASP A 38 -6.29 -7.67 8.30
CA ASP A 38 -5.36 -8.12 9.34
C ASP A 38 -4.05 -8.64 8.72
N SER A 39 -4.13 -9.42 7.64
CA SER A 39 -2.95 -9.88 6.90
C SER A 39 -2.16 -8.73 6.28
N ILE A 40 -2.88 -7.74 5.71
CA ILE A 40 -2.24 -6.56 5.13
C ILE A 40 -1.53 -5.74 6.20
N LEU A 41 -2.16 -5.58 7.36
CA LEU A 41 -1.61 -4.83 8.48
C LEU A 41 -0.39 -5.54 9.09
N ASP A 42 -0.40 -6.87 9.16
CA ASP A 42 0.73 -7.67 9.64
C ASP A 42 1.96 -7.53 8.73
N ASP A 43 1.77 -7.66 7.41
CA ASP A 43 2.85 -7.44 6.43
C ASP A 43 3.40 -5.99 6.48
N LEU A 44 2.59 -5.01 6.91
CA LEU A 44 2.99 -3.61 7.07
C LEU A 44 3.54 -3.27 8.45
N HIS A 45 3.41 -4.14 9.45
CA HIS A 45 3.68 -3.84 10.85
C HIS A 45 5.11 -3.32 11.08
N GLU A 46 6.11 -3.99 10.50
CA GLU A 46 7.52 -3.59 10.61
C GLU A 46 7.80 -2.19 10.04
N HIS A 47 6.96 -1.70 9.13
CA HIS A 47 7.17 -0.44 8.41
C HIS A 47 6.39 0.73 9.01
N ILE A 48 5.21 0.48 9.58
CA ILE A 48 4.35 1.52 10.17
C ILE A 48 4.64 1.75 11.66
N GLY A 49 5.29 0.79 12.33
CA GLY A 49 5.59 0.83 13.76
C GLY A 49 4.42 0.42 14.65
N GLY A 50 4.74 -0.07 15.85
CA GLY A 50 3.77 -0.67 16.79
C GLY A 50 2.64 0.29 17.20
N GLU A 51 2.93 1.57 17.48
CA GLU A 51 1.91 2.54 17.88
C GLU A 51 0.83 2.74 16.81
N ASN A 52 1.26 2.88 15.54
CA ASN A 52 0.33 3.00 14.42
C ASN A 52 -0.43 1.70 14.20
N TYR A 53 0.26 0.56 14.30
CA TYR A 53 -0.35 -0.77 14.20
C TYR A 53 -1.47 -0.96 15.23
N ASP A 54 -1.20 -0.72 16.51
CA ASP A 54 -2.19 -0.85 17.58
C ASP A 54 -3.37 0.12 17.39
N ASN A 55 -3.09 1.38 17.01
CA ASN A 55 -4.15 2.37 16.74
C ASN A 55 -5.06 1.95 15.58
N ILE A 56 -4.49 1.38 14.52
CA ILE A 56 -5.26 0.84 13.40
C ILE A 56 -6.05 -0.39 13.86
N ARG A 57 -5.40 -1.36 14.48
CA ARG A 57 -6.01 -2.62 14.94
C ARG A 57 -7.14 -2.40 15.94
N ALA A 58 -7.04 -1.38 16.79
CA ALA A 58 -8.06 -0.99 17.76
C ALA A 58 -9.35 -0.45 17.14
N ALA A 59 -9.38 -0.12 15.84
CA ALA A 59 -10.62 0.33 15.21
C ALA A 59 -11.64 -0.81 15.06
N SER A 60 -12.92 -0.48 15.17
CA SER A 60 -14.00 -1.46 15.28
C SER A 60 -14.36 -2.16 13.97
N THR A 61 -14.20 -1.48 12.83
CA THR A 61 -14.62 -1.99 11.52
C THR A 61 -13.47 -1.99 10.53
N SER A 62 -13.45 -2.96 9.60
CA SER A 62 -12.42 -3.08 8.56
C SER A 62 -12.28 -1.80 7.73
N GLN A 63 -13.39 -1.12 7.45
CA GLN A 63 -13.41 0.15 6.71
C GLN A 63 -12.70 1.26 7.50
N GLU A 64 -12.94 1.35 8.81
CA GLU A 64 -12.31 2.37 9.65
C GLU A 64 -10.82 2.11 9.84
N ARG A 65 -10.44 0.84 10.03
CA ARG A 65 -9.05 0.40 10.04
C ARG A 65 -8.33 0.80 8.75
N MET A 66 -8.92 0.55 7.58
CA MET A 66 -8.33 0.99 6.32
C MET A 66 -8.19 2.50 6.24
N ARG A 67 -9.21 3.28 6.65
CA ARG A 67 -9.11 4.74 6.66
C ARG A 67 -7.96 5.24 7.53
N LYS A 68 -7.70 4.59 8.68
CA LYS A 68 -6.55 4.89 9.54
C LYS A 68 -5.24 4.50 8.88
N LEU A 69 -5.15 3.30 8.27
CA LEU A 69 -3.96 2.86 7.54
C LEU A 69 -3.56 3.86 6.45
N TYR A 70 -4.52 4.38 5.68
CA TYR A 70 -4.28 5.44 4.68
C TYR A 70 -3.67 6.73 5.26
N LYS A 71 -3.92 7.07 6.53
CA LYS A 71 -3.28 8.22 7.19
C LYS A 71 -1.81 7.95 7.57
N VAL A 72 -1.43 6.67 7.62
CA VAL A 72 -0.07 6.22 7.94
C VAL A 72 0.76 6.02 6.67
N LEU A 73 0.11 5.73 5.53
CA LEU A 73 0.72 5.64 4.19
C LEU A 73 1.18 7.02 3.65
N ASN A 74 2.06 7.69 4.39
CA ASN A 74 2.54 9.06 4.10
C ASN A 74 3.69 9.12 3.09
N THR A 75 4.25 7.98 2.69
CA THR A 75 5.40 7.92 1.79
C THR A 75 5.10 7.02 0.60
N ASP A 76 5.60 7.38 -0.58
CA ASP A 76 5.43 6.60 -1.82
C ASP A 76 5.91 5.16 -1.68
N ARG A 77 6.97 4.92 -0.90
CA ARG A 77 7.46 3.57 -0.58
C ARG A 77 6.47 2.73 0.22
N LEU A 78 5.76 3.34 1.18
CA LEU A 78 4.73 2.65 1.95
C LEU A 78 3.52 2.35 1.07
N LYS A 79 3.15 3.27 0.17
CA LYS A 79 2.09 3.03 -0.82
C LYS A 79 2.46 1.91 -1.79
N GLU A 80 3.71 1.86 -2.26
CA GLU A 80 4.22 0.75 -3.07
C GLU A 80 4.10 -0.58 -2.31
N LEU A 81 4.63 -0.64 -1.08
CA LEU A 81 4.56 -1.83 -0.24
C LEU A 81 3.12 -2.27 -0.02
N PHE A 82 2.23 -1.32 0.28
CA PHE A 82 0.80 -1.59 0.46
C PHE A 82 0.17 -2.23 -0.78
N VAL A 83 0.51 -1.78 -2.00
CA VAL A 83 0.03 -2.41 -3.24
C VAL A 83 0.57 -3.83 -3.39
N ASP A 84 1.84 -4.06 -3.07
CA ASP A 84 2.44 -5.40 -3.09
C ASP A 84 1.75 -6.35 -2.12
N THR A 85 1.51 -5.89 -0.89
CA THR A 85 0.76 -6.62 0.13
C THR A 85 -0.68 -6.89 -0.31
N LEU A 86 -1.34 -5.90 -0.93
CA LEU A 86 -2.69 -6.06 -1.46
C LEU A 86 -2.73 -7.09 -2.59
N LYS A 87 -1.75 -7.10 -3.50
CA LYS A 87 -1.63 -8.11 -4.55
C LYS A 87 -1.39 -9.52 -3.98
N LYS A 88 -0.60 -9.64 -2.92
CA LYS A 88 -0.30 -10.92 -2.27
C LYS A 88 -1.53 -11.52 -1.58
N ASN A 89 -2.29 -10.69 -0.87
CA ASN A 89 -3.43 -11.13 -0.07
C ASN A 89 -4.73 -11.18 -0.88
N GLU A 90 -4.98 -10.16 -1.72
CA GLU A 90 -6.20 -9.99 -2.51
C GLU A 90 -5.89 -9.60 -3.96
N SER A 91 -5.17 -10.48 -4.66
CA SER A 91 -4.85 -10.32 -6.09
C SER A 91 -6.09 -10.06 -6.94
N TYR A 92 -7.20 -10.73 -6.65
CA TYR A 92 -8.48 -10.57 -7.35
C TYR A 92 -8.99 -9.12 -7.28
N LEU A 93 -8.88 -8.48 -6.12
CA LEU A 93 -9.32 -7.10 -5.91
C LEU A 93 -8.45 -6.14 -6.74
N VAL A 94 -7.14 -6.38 -6.80
CA VAL A 94 -6.23 -5.56 -7.59
C VAL A 94 -6.50 -5.71 -9.09
N ILE A 95 -6.72 -6.93 -9.57
CA ILE A 95 -7.07 -7.20 -10.98
C ILE A 95 -8.38 -6.50 -11.34
N GLU A 96 -9.40 -6.62 -10.50
CA GLU A 96 -10.70 -5.98 -10.69
C GLU A 96 -10.62 -4.45 -10.73
N LEU A 97 -9.82 -3.85 -9.84
CA LEU A 97 -9.61 -2.40 -9.79
C LEU A 97 -8.73 -1.87 -10.93
N LEU A 98 -7.84 -2.70 -11.48
CA LEU A 98 -7.05 -2.37 -12.66
C LEU A 98 -7.82 -2.59 -13.97
N GLY A 99 -8.97 -3.28 -13.93
CA GLY A 99 -9.75 -3.64 -15.12
C GLY A 99 -9.04 -4.64 -16.02
N LEU A 100 -8.25 -5.55 -15.42
CA LEU A 100 -7.52 -6.62 -16.12
C LEU A 100 -8.32 -7.93 -16.20
#